data_AF-A0A7C7RM38-F1
#
_entry.id   AF-A0A7C7RM38-F1
#
_cell.length_a   1.000
_cell.length_b   1.000
_cell.length_c   1.000
_cell.angle_alpha   90.00
_cell.angle_beta   90.00
_cell.angle_gamma   90.00
#
_symmetry.space_group_name_H-M   'P 1'
#
loop_
_entity.id
_entity.type
_entity.pdbx_description
1 polymer ?
#
loop_
_entity_poly.entity_id
_entity_poly.type
_entity_poly.pdbx_seq_one_letter_code
_entity_poly.pdbx_strand_id
1 'polypeptide(L)' 'MEKSLALINTDSFSSYIAEINRISLLTPEKETELAQHYKKHQDVKTAHRLVTANLRFVVRIAGEYRGYRMRMMDLVQEGN' A
#
# COMPACT_ATOMS: atom_id res chain seq x y z
N MET A 1 11.58 -13.05 36.92
CA MET A 1 12.34 -13.48 35.72
C MET A 1 11.58 -13.02 34.50
N GLU A 2 11.83 -11.79 34.08
CA GLU A 2 11.43 -11.30 32.76
C GLU A 2 12.26 -12.03 31.71
N LYS A 3 11.62 -12.77 30.81
CA LYS A 3 12.21 -13.11 29.52
C LYS A 3 11.11 -13.51 28.54
N SER A 4 11.19 -12.91 27.35
CA SER A 4 10.54 -13.32 26.10
C SER A 4 9.19 -12.69 25.72
N LEU A 5 9.11 -11.35 25.73
CA LEU A 5 8.17 -10.60 24.88
C LEU A 5 8.84 -9.96 23.65
N ALA A 6 10.14 -10.19 23.42
CA ALA A 6 10.95 -9.46 22.44
C ALA A 6 11.14 -10.14 21.08
N LEU A 7 10.27 -11.07 20.66
CA LEU A 7 10.45 -11.82 19.41
C LEU A 7 9.17 -12.00 18.57
N ILE A 8 8.29 -10.99 18.56
CA ILE A 8 7.35 -10.81 17.43
C ILE A 8 7.85 -9.62 16.62
N ASN A 9 9.03 -9.77 16.02
CA ASN A 9 9.44 -8.94 14.90
C ASN A 9 9.18 -9.74 13.62
N THR A 10 7.92 -10.08 13.38
CA THR A 10 7.48 -10.40 12.02
C THR A 10 7.77 -9.15 11.20
N ASP A 11 8.73 -9.24 10.29
CA ASP A 11 9.21 -8.14 9.46
C ASP A 11 8.02 -7.32 8.91
N SER A 12 7.80 -6.14 9.51
CA SER A 12 6.60 -5.31 9.29
C SER A 12 6.39 -4.98 7.80
N PHE A 13 7.48 -4.91 7.04
CA PHE A 13 7.43 -4.72 5.60
C PHE A 13 6.92 -5.95 4.87
N SER A 14 7.44 -7.14 5.21
CA SER A 14 7.00 -8.40 4.62
C SER A 14 5.51 -8.66 4.89
N SER A 15 5.03 -8.35 6.10
CA SER A 15 3.59 -8.43 6.44
C SER A 15 2.75 -7.45 5.62
N TYR A 16 3.21 -6.21 5.45
CA TYR A 16 2.56 -5.21 4.59
C TYR A 16 2.47 -5.67 3.13
N ILE A 17 3.56 -6.20 2.56
CA ILE A 17 3.56 -6.74 1.20
C ILE A 17 2.57 -7.90 1.06
N ALA A 18 2.50 -8.79 2.06
CA ALA A 18 1.54 -9.89 2.06
C ALA A 18 0.08 -9.41 2.09
N GLU A 19 -0.21 -8.32 2.80
CA GLU A 19 -1.54 -7.74 2.88
C GLU A 19 -1.97 -7.09 1.56
N ILE A 20 -1.14 -6.20 0.99
CA ILE A 20 -1.51 -5.50 -0.27
C ILE A 20 -1.61 -6.46 -1.47
N ASN A 21 -0.91 -7.59 -1.44
CA ASN A 21 -1.00 -8.60 -2.49
C ASN A 21 -2.34 -9.37 -2.48
N ARG A 22 -3.11 -9.32 -1.38
CA ARG A 22 -4.47 -9.90 -1.32
C ARG A 22 -5.51 -9.01 -2.00
N ILE A 23 -5.17 -7.75 -2.26
CA ILE A 23 -6.06 -6.78 -2.88
C ILE A 23 -6.09 -7.06 -4.39
N SER A 24 -7.30 -7.29 -4.92
CA SER A 24 -7.48 -7.53 -6.34
C SER A 24 -7.15 -6.28 -7.16
N LEU A 25 -6.40 -6.47 -8.24
CA LEU A 25 -6.12 -5.40 -9.19
C LEU A 25 -7.41 -4.95 -9.89
N LEU A 26 -7.44 -3.67 -10.25
CA LEU A 26 -8.50 -3.10 -11.07
C LEU A 26 -8.13 -3.21 -12.54
N THR A 27 -9.15 -3.32 -13.40
CA THR A 27 -8.96 -3.08 -14.84
C THR A 27 -8.95 -1.57 -15.11
N PRO A 28 -8.36 -1.10 -16.22
CA PRO A 28 -8.34 0.33 -16.56
C PRO A 28 -9.73 0.97 -16.62
N GLU A 29 -10.74 0.22 -17.09
CA GLU A 29 -12.13 0.67 -17.15
C GLU A 29 -12.68 0.88 -15.74
N LYS A 30 -12.38 -0.04 -14.82
CA LYS A 30 -12.87 0.05 -13.44
C LYS A 30 -12.20 1.18 -12.66
N GLU A 31 -10.91 1.43 -12.90
CA GLU A 31 -10.23 2.60 -12.32
C GLU A 31 -10.89 3.90 -12.76
N THR A 32 -11.19 4.02 -14.05
CA THR A 32 -11.86 5.20 -14.62
C THR A 32 -13.26 5.38 -14.00
N GLU A 33 -14.03 4.30 -13.88
CA GLU A 33 -15.35 4.32 -13.25
C GLU A 33 -15.28 4.80 -11.80
N LEU A 34 -14.38 4.23 -10.98
CA LEU A 34 -14.22 4.60 -9.58
C LEU A 34 -13.77 6.05 -9.43
N ALA A 35 -12.83 6.52 -10.27
CA ALA A 35 -12.37 7.91 -10.25
C ALA A 35 -13.50 8.90 -10.59
N GLN A 36 -14.30 8.60 -11.62
CA GLN A 36 -15.45 9.43 -11.99
C GLN A 36 -16.54 9.42 -10.90
N HIS A 37 -16.81 8.25 -10.32
CA HIS A 37 -17.78 8.11 -9.23
C HIS A 37 -17.35 8.93 -8.01
N TYR A 38 -16.09 8.82 -7.57
CA TYR A 38 -15.58 9.62 -6.46
C TYR A 38 -15.66 11.12 -6.74
N LYS A 39 -15.26 11.56 -7.95
CA LYS A 39 -15.36 12.97 -8.36
C LYS A 39 -16.77 13.53 -8.19
N LYS A 40 -17.79 12.75 -8.55
CA LYS A 40 -19.20 13.17 -8.51
C LYS A 40 -19.83 13.07 -7.11
N HIS A 41 -19.51 12.00 -6.39
CA HIS A 41 -20.24 11.63 -5.17
C HIS A 41 -19.44 11.84 -3.88
N GLN A 42 -18.14 12.11 -3.97
CA GLN A 42 -17.22 12.24 -2.83
C GLN A 42 -17.30 11.03 -1.88
N ASP A 43 -17.62 9.85 -2.42
CA ASP A 43 -17.75 8.62 -1.63
C ASP A 43 -16.36 8.09 -1.22
N VAL A 44 -16.07 8.20 0.07
CA VAL A 44 -14.81 7.76 0.68
C VAL A 44 -14.55 6.27 0.44
N LYS A 45 -15.58 5.43 0.36
CA LYS A 45 -15.39 3.99 0.09
C LYS A 45 -14.88 3.74 -1.32
N THR A 46 -15.38 4.51 -2.29
CA THR A 46 -14.90 4.50 -3.68
C THR A 46 -13.44 4.94 -3.75
N ALA A 47 -13.08 6.04 -3.09
CA ALA A 47 -11.69 6.51 -3.02
C ALA A 47 -10.78 5.46 -2.37
N HIS A 48 -11.19 4.88 -1.24
CA HIS A 48 -10.43 3.85 -0.54
C HIS A 48 -10.16 2.64 -1.44
N ARG A 49 -11.16 2.18 -2.21
CA ARG A 49 -10.96 1.07 -3.16
C ARG A 49 -9.97 1.42 -4.28
N LEU A 50 -10.06 2.64 -4.82
CA LEU A 50 -9.15 3.10 -5.87
C LEU A 50 -7.71 3.20 -5.38
N VAL A 51 -7.50 3.77 -4.19
CA VAL A 51 -6.17 3.91 -3.56
C VAL A 51 -5.58 2.55 -3.20
N THR A 52 -6.34 1.71 -2.50
CA THR A 52 -5.82 0.43 -1.99
C THR A 52 -5.45 -0.56 -3.09
N ALA A 53 -6.17 -0.55 -4.22
CA ALA A 53 -5.79 -1.34 -5.40
C ALA A 53 -4.44 -0.94 -6.01
N ASN A 54 -3.98 0.29 -5.75
CA ASN A 54 -2.77 0.87 -6.31
C ASN A 54 -1.55 0.84 -5.36
N LEU A 55 -1.66 0.30 -4.14
CA LEU A 55 -0.54 0.24 -3.19
C LEU A 55 0.66 -0.56 -3.72
N ARG A 56 0.43 -1.55 -4.58
CA ARG A 56 1.49 -2.32 -5.24
C ARG A 56 2.33 -1.45 -6.19
N PHE A 57 1.72 -0.41 -6.79
CA PHE A 57 2.41 0.56 -7.62
C PHE A 57 3.36 1.43 -6.80
N VAL A 58 2.93 1.89 -5.62
CA VAL A 58 3.78 2.66 -4.68
C VAL A 58 5.03 1.86 -4.32
N VAL A 59 4.88 0.58 -3.96
CA VAL A 59 6.02 -0.30 -3.65
C VAL A 59 6.98 -0.44 -4.83
N ARG A 60 6.45 -0.55 -6.06
CA ARG A 60 7.27 -0.62 -7.27
C ARG A 60 8.12 0.64 -7.44
N ILE A 61 7.50 1.82 -7.30
CA ILE A 61 8.19 3.12 -7.41
C ILE A 61 9.22 3.28 -6.29
N ALA A 62 8.86 2.99 -5.03
CA ALA A 62 9.79 3.04 -3.89
C ALA A 62 11.02 2.14 -4.08
N GLY A 63 10.86 1.03 -4.80
CA GLY A 63 11.96 0.14 -5.22
C GLY A 63 13.05 0.85 -6.02
N GLU A 64 12.69 1.85 -6.83
CA GLU A 64 13.62 2.66 -7.63
C GLU A 64 14.53 3.54 -6.73
N TYR A 65 14.15 3.75 -5.46
CA TYR A 65 14.87 4.59 -4.49
C TYR A 65 15.71 3.81 -3.46
N ARG A 66 15.88 2.48 -3.62
CA ARG A 66 16.67 1.65 -2.68
C ARG A 66 18.11 2.13 -2.45
N GLY A 67 18.71 2.83 -3.40
CA GLY A 67 20.09 3.33 -3.32
C GLY A 67 20.30 4.53 -2.40
N TYR A 68 19.23 5.23 -1.98
CA TYR A 68 19.31 6.51 -1.27
C TYR A 68 19.48 6.39 0.26
N ARG A 69 19.89 5.22 0.77
CA ARG A 69 20.06 4.93 2.22
C ARG A 69 18.81 5.19 3.08
N MET A 70 17.63 5.24 2.48
CA MET A 70 16.35 5.34 3.18
C MET A 70 15.75 3.95 3.43
N ARG A 71 15.02 3.80 4.54
CA ARG A 71 14.31 2.54 4.81
C ARG A 71 13.15 2.40 3.83
N MET A 72 12.98 1.19 3.28
CA MET A 72 11.93 0.91 2.30
C MET A 72 10.52 1.23 2.83
N MET A 73 10.25 0.90 4.11
CA MET A 73 8.97 1.24 4.73
C MET A 73 8.70 2.74 4.76
N ASP A 74 9.71 3.56 5.05
CA ASP A 74 9.54 5.02 5.09
C ASP A 74 9.19 5.53 3.69
N LEU A 75 9.91 5.08 2.65
CA LEU A 75 9.64 5.44 1.26
C LEU A 75 8.23 5.04 0.80
N VAL A 76 7.78 3.85 1.19
CA VAL A 76 6.43 3.37 0.86
C VAL A 76 5.37 4.19 1.58
N GLN A 77 5.61 4.56 2.85
CA GLN A 77 4.67 5.36 3.63
C GLN A 77 4.55 6.80 3.12
N GLU A 78 5.64 7.41 2.64
CA GLU A 78 5.59 8.75 2.01
C GLU A 78 4.89 8.73 0.64
N GLY A 79 4.88 7.57 -0.04
CA GLY A 79 4.25 7.42 -1.36
C GLY A 79 2.78 7.01 -1.32
N ASN A 80 2.31 6.46 -0.19
CA ASN A 80 0.92 6.06 0.05
C ASN A 80 0.04 7.28 0.39
#